data_AF-A0A972JBS1-F1
#
_entry.id   AF-A0A972JBS1-F1
#
_cell.length_a   1.000
_cell.length_b   1.000
_cell.length_c   1.000
_cell.angle_alpha   90.00
_cell.angle_beta   90.00
_cell.angle_gamma   90.00
#
_symmetry.space_group_name_H-M   'P 1'
#
loop_
_entity.id
_entity.type
_entity.pdbx_description
1 polymer ?
#
loop_
_entity_poly.entity_id
_entity_poly.type
_entity_poly.pdbx_seq_one_letter_code
_entity_poly.pdbx_strand_id
1 'polypeptide(L)' 'MTKPSGSPKSFESAIAELERIVEEMEGSAISLEDGLARYQRGVTLLKYCRNTLTEAEQRILRLEGDALVESGDQEA' A
#
# COMPACT_ATOMS: atom_id res chain seq x y z
N MET A 1 -14.48 -21.39 -5.66
CA MET A 1 -14.80 -20.53 -4.49
C MET A 1 -13.50 -20.20 -3.75
N THR A 2 -12.89 -19.04 -4.01
CA THR A 2 -11.85 -18.47 -3.14
C THR A 2 -11.93 -16.95 -3.25
N LYS A 3 -12.78 -16.33 -2.41
CA LYS A 3 -12.89 -14.88 -2.29
C LYS A 3 -11.76 -14.43 -1.34
N PRO A 4 -10.73 -13.67 -1.77
CA PRO A 4 -9.67 -13.21 -0.87
C PRO A 4 -10.23 -12.08 0.01
N SER A 5 -10.80 -12.45 1.15
CA SER A 5 -11.38 -11.55 2.15
C SER A 5 -10.37 -11.10 3.22
N GLY A 6 -9.07 -11.07 2.91
CA GLY A 6 -8.02 -10.68 3.86
C GLY A 6 -7.39 -9.34 3.47
N SER A 7 -7.00 -8.53 4.46
CA SER A 7 -6.07 -7.40 4.25
C SER A 7 -4.77 -7.93 3.63
N PRO A 8 -4.14 -7.21 2.69
CA PRO A 8 -2.89 -7.66 2.08
C PRO A 8 -1.82 -7.86 3.15
N LYS A 9 -1.07 -8.96 3.04
CA LYS A 9 -0.02 -9.32 4.01
C LYS A 9 1.26 -8.51 3.84
N SER A 10 1.49 -7.95 2.65
CA SER A 10 2.67 -7.15 2.30
C SER A 10 2.32 -6.11 1.24
N PHE A 11 3.18 -5.08 1.11
CA PHE A 11 3.09 -4.08 0.05
C PHE A 11 3.08 -4.72 -1.34
N GLU A 12 4.01 -5.64 -1.60
CA GLU A 12 4.10 -6.37 -2.88
C GLU A 12 2.81 -7.16 -3.17
N SER A 13 2.24 -7.79 -2.14
CA SER A 13 0.96 -8.51 -2.27
C SER A 13 -0.18 -7.57 -2.62
N ALA A 14 -0.20 -6.37 -2.03
CA ALA A 14 -1.22 -5.36 -2.31
C ALA A 14 -1.11 -4.82 -3.75
N ILE A 15 0.10 -4.62 -4.26
CA ILE A 15 0.35 -4.21 -5.64
C ILE A 15 -0.07 -5.31 -6.62
N ALA A 16 0.35 -6.56 -6.39
CA ALA A 16 -0.02 -7.68 -7.24
C ALA A 16 -1.55 -7.91 -7.28
N GLU A 17 -2.24 -7.64 -6.18
CA GLU A 17 -3.71 -7.69 -6.14
C GLU A 17 -4.34 -6.52 -6.91
N LEU A 18 -3.76 -5.32 -6.84
CA LEU A 18 -4.21 -4.16 -7.60
C LEU A 18 -4.09 -4.39 -9.11
N GLU A 19 -2.96 -4.96 -9.56
CA GLU A 19 -2.73 -5.30 -10.98
C GLU A 19 -3.78 -6.29 -11.50
N ARG A 20 -4.06 -7.36 -10.74
CA ARG A 20 -5.13 -8.31 -11.08
C ARG A 20 -6.50 -7.64 -11.17
N ILE A 21 -6.80 -6.72 -10.24
CA ILE A 21 -8.07 -5.99 -10.28
C ILE A 21 -8.18 -5.16 -11.56
N VAL A 22 -7.10 -4.51 -11.99
CA VAL A 22 -7.07 -3.75 -13.24
C VAL A 22 -7.27 -4.67 -14.45
N GLU A 23 -6.53 -5.79 -14.52
CA GLU A 23 -6.70 -6.78 -15.60
C GLU A 23 -8.15 -7.31 -15.68
N GLU A 24 -8.76 -7.61 -14.53
CA GLU A 24 -10.15 -8.08 -14.46
C GLU A 24 -11.16 -7.00 -14.87
N MET A 25 -10.86 -5.72 -14.65
CA MET A 25 -11.69 -4.59 -15.04
C MET A 25 -11.56 -4.23 -16.53
N GLU A 26 -10.42 -4.53 -17.16
CA GLU A 26 -10.21 -4.38 -18.61
C GLU A 26 -10.89 -5.49 -19.42
N GLY A 27 -11.27 -6.59 -18.76
CA GLY A 27 -12.05 -7.67 -19.36
C GLY A 27 -13.44 -7.22 -19.85
N SER A 28 -13.84 -7.71 -21.01
CA SER A 28 -15.03 -7.24 -21.76
C SER A 28 -16.39 -7.61 -21.14
N ALA A 29 -16.42 -8.30 -19.99
CA ALA A 29 -17.61 -8.93 -19.43
C ALA A 29 -17.74 -8.76 -17.91
N ILE A 30 -17.42 -7.57 -17.38
CA ILE A 30 -17.65 -7.25 -15.98
C ILE A 30 -19.06 -6.68 -15.77
N SER A 31 -19.78 -7.18 -14.77
CA SER A 31 -21.06 -6.59 -14.37
C SER A 31 -20.84 -5.27 -13.60
N LEU A 32 -21.85 -4.40 -13.54
CA LEU A 32 -21.74 -3.13 -12.81
C LEU A 32 -21.46 -3.33 -11.31
N GLU A 33 -22.13 -4.30 -10.68
CA GLU A 33 -21.93 -4.65 -9.27
C GLU A 33 -20.52 -5.18 -9.01
N ASP A 34 -20.03 -6.01 -9.92
CA ASP A 34 -18.68 -6.55 -9.90
C ASP A 34 -17.60 -5.48 -10.10
N GLY A 35 -17.86 -4.51 -10.98
CA GLY A 35 -17.01 -3.35 -11.19
C GLY A 35 -16.93 -2.45 -9.96
N LEU A 36 -18.06 -2.19 -9.30
CA LEU A 36 -18.11 -1.42 -8.06
C LEU A 36 -17.37 -2.14 -6.92
N ALA A 37 -17.55 -3.45 -6.79
CA ALA A 37 -16.85 -4.25 -5.78
C ALA A 37 -15.32 -4.22 -5.98
N ARG A 38 -14.86 -4.37 -7.22
CA ARG A 38 -13.44 -4.29 -7.59
C ARG A 38 -12.85 -2.90 -7.37
N TYR A 39 -13.57 -1.86 -7.76
CA TYR A 39 -13.16 -0.49 -7.51
C TYR A 39 -13.00 -0.21 -6.01
N GLN A 40 -13.99 -0.62 -5.19
CA GLN A 40 -13.93 -0.45 -3.74
C GLN A 40 -12.72 -1.18 -3.14
N ARG A 41 -12.43 -2.40 -3.61
CA ARG A 41 -11.24 -3.16 -3.21
C ARG A 41 -9.95 -2.46 -3.62
N GLY A 42 -9.86 -1.98 -4.85
CA GLY A 42 -8.70 -1.23 -5.35
C GLY A 42 -8.41 0.03 -4.53
N VAL A 43 -9.45 0.79 -4.15
CA VAL A 43 -9.31 1.95 -3.27
C VAL A 43 -8.76 1.56 -1.89
N THR A 44 -9.21 0.43 -1.33
CA THR A 44 -8.68 -0.06 -0.05
C THR A 44 -7.21 -0.47 -0.16
N LEU A 45 -6.81 -1.14 -1.24
CA LEU A 45 -5.41 -1.51 -1.49
C LEU A 45 -4.52 -0.28 -1.68
N LEU A 46 -4.98 0.72 -2.45
CA LEU A 46 -4.28 2.00 -2.63
C LEU A 46 -4.05 2.72 -1.30
N LYS A 47 -5.05 2.75 -0.41
CA LYS A 47 -4.91 3.33 0.93
C LYS A 47 -3.86 2.59 1.76
N TYR A 48 -3.87 1.26 1.71
CA TYR A 48 -2.87 0.45 2.40
C TYR A 48 -1.46 0.77 1.89
N CYS A 49 -1.24 0.76 0.57
CA CYS A 49 0.07 1.06 -0.02
C CYS A 49 0.58 2.45 0.38
N ARG A 50 -0.29 3.48 0.32
CA ARG A 50 0.07 4.83 0.75
C ARG A 50 0.48 4.89 2.21
N ASN A 51 -0.28 4.26 3.10
CA ASN A 51 0.05 4.24 4.52
C ASN A 51 1.41 3.55 4.77
N THR A 52 1.66 2.41 4.12
CA THR A 52 2.94 1.70 4.25
C THR A 52 4.12 2.57 3.79
N LEU A 53 3.97 3.30 2.67
CA LEU A 53 5.00 4.22 2.20
C LEU A 53 5.22 5.38 3.17
N THR A 54 4.15 5.97 3.70
CA THR A 54 4.25 7.03 4.72
C THR A 54 4.95 6.53 5.98
N GLU A 55 4.63 5.33 6.45
CA GLU A 55 5.31 4.74 7.62
C GLU A 55 6.81 4.48 7.34
N ALA A 56 7.15 4.03 6.13
CA ALA A 56 8.53 3.84 5.72
C ALA A 56 9.30 5.18 5.67
N GLU A 57 8.71 6.21 5.06
CA GLU A 57 9.27 7.56 5.00
C GLU A 57 9.49 8.13 6.41
N GLN A 58 8.50 8.03 7.29
CA GLN A 58 8.62 8.47 8.68
C GLN A 58 9.72 7.73 9.43
N ARG A 59 9.94 6.45 9.13
CA ARG A 59 11.02 5.67 9.74
C ARG A 59 12.39 6.11 9.22
N ILE A 60 12.52 6.41 7.94
CA ILE A 60 13.75 6.97 7.34
C ILE A 60 14.05 8.33 7.98
N LEU A 61 13.07 9.24 8.01
CA LEU A 61 13.22 10.56 8.63
C LEU A 61 13.61 10.49 10.10
N ARG A 62 13.10 9.51 10.86
CA ARG A 62 13.56 9.29 12.24
C ARG A 62 15.01 8.85 12.28
N LEU A 63 15.43 7.90 11.44
CA LEU A 63 16.83 7.44 11.41
C LEU A 63 17.79 8.56 10.97
N GLU A 64 17.38 9.40 10.02
CA GLU A 64 18.16 10.56 9.58
C GLU A 64 18.17 11.66 10.65
N GLY A 65 17.02 11.93 11.30
CA GLY A 65 16.93 12.89 12.39
C GLY A 65 17.71 12.47 13.64
N ASP A 66 17.73 11.18 13.96
CA ASP A 66 18.53 10.60 15.04
C ASP A 66 20.03 10.68 14.70
N ALA A 67 20.40 10.43 13.44
CA ALA A 67 21.77 10.61 12.95
C ALA A 67 22.26 12.07 13.00
N LEU A 68 21.36 13.06 12.95
CA LEU A 68 21.71 14.47 13.11
C LEU A 68 21.83 14.89 14.58
N VAL A 69 21.09 14.25 15.50
CA VAL A 69 21.17 14.54 16.94
C VAL A 69 22.43 13.95 17.57
N GLU A 70 22.89 12.77 17.13
CA GLU A 70 24.14 12.18 17.66
C GLU A 70 25.42 12.92 17.23
N SER A 71 25.34 13.83 16.25
CA SER A 71 26.48 14.65 15.80
C SER A 71 26.63 15.99 16.53
N GLY A 72 25.74 16.30 17.50
CA GLY A 72 25.64 17.62 18.12
C GLY A 72 26.23 17.82 19.52
N ASP A 73 26.67 16.76 20.22
CA ASP A 73 27.09 16.85 21.64
C ASP A 73 28.55 16.43 21.89
N GLN A 74 29.49 16.92 21.06
CA GLN A 74 30.91 16.89 21.38
C GLN A 74 31.58 18.21 21.02
N GLU A 75 31.24 19.29 21.72
CA GLU A 75 32.21 20.36 22.00
C GLU A 75 32.20 20.66 23.50
N ALA A 76 33.41 20.57 24.06
CA ALA A 76 33.76 20.70 25.47
C ALA A 76 33.88 22.16 25.91
#